data_AF-A0A537DJR1-F1
#
_entry.id   AF-A0A537DJR1-F1
#
_cell.length_a   1.000
_cell.length_b   1.000
_cell.length_c   1.000
_cell.angle_alpha   90.00
_cell.angle_beta   90.00
_cell.angle_gamma   90.00
#
_symmetry.space_group_name_H-M   'P 1'
#
loop_
_entity.id
_entity.type
_entity.pdbx_description
1 polymer ?
#
loop_
_entity_poly.entity_id
_entity_poly.type
_entity_poly.pdbx_seq_one_letter_code
_entity_poly.pdbx_strand_id
1 'polypeptide(L)'
;MAYALVRGLRAFRHVRRRRQETRFSLKELADRTAAEAERQAIRLALHATRGNKSEAARLLRVDYKTLHLKMKRYALDAADFRVP
;
A
#
# COMPACT_ATOMS: atom_id res chain seq x y z
N MET A 1 -33.95 -47.27 25.90
CA MET A 1 -32.69 -46.77 25.31
C MET A 1 -33.06 -45.81 24.18
N ALA A 2 -33.63 -44.61 24.42
CA ALA A 2 -33.04 -43.42 25.05
C ALA A 2 -31.73 -42.97 24.38
N TYR A 3 -31.83 -42.01 23.47
CA TYR A 3 -31.01 -40.81 23.18
C TYR A 3 -31.44 -40.34 21.78
N ALA A 4 -32.47 -39.49 21.62
CA ALA A 4 -32.50 -38.05 21.84
C ALA A 4 -31.54 -37.26 20.91
N LEU A 5 -32.12 -36.18 20.34
CA LEU A 5 -31.53 -35.05 19.61
C LEU A 5 -31.51 -35.18 18.08
N VAL A 6 -32.53 -34.76 17.34
CA VAL A 6 -33.15 -33.42 17.22
C VAL A 6 -32.18 -32.35 16.70
N ARG A 7 -32.64 -31.68 15.63
CA ARG A 7 -32.21 -30.40 15.01
C ARG A 7 -30.94 -30.51 14.16
N GLY A 8 -31.00 -30.34 12.85
CA GLY A 8 -31.80 -29.37 12.09
C GLY A 8 -30.86 -28.37 11.44
N LEU A 9 -31.01 -28.20 10.12
CA LEU A 9 -30.71 -26.97 9.36
C LEU A 9 -29.52 -26.14 9.87
N ARG A 10 -28.32 -26.40 9.35
CA ARG A 10 -27.27 -25.38 9.31
C ARG A 10 -26.88 -25.11 7.88
N ALA A 11 -27.66 -24.19 7.31
CA ALA A 11 -27.37 -23.37 6.15
C ALA A 11 -25.86 -23.31 5.88
N PHE A 12 -25.49 -23.97 4.78
CA PHE A 12 -24.16 -23.94 4.20
C PHE A 12 -23.79 -22.48 4.01
N ARG A 13 -22.86 -22.07 4.88
CA ARG A 13 -22.57 -20.71 5.26
C ARG A 13 -22.13 -19.95 4.02
N HIS A 14 -23.03 -19.10 3.55
CA HIS A 14 -22.82 -18.07 2.56
C HIS A 14 -21.37 -17.58 2.63
N VAL A 15 -20.56 -17.93 1.63
CA VAL A 15 -19.22 -17.39 1.40
C VAL A 15 -19.37 -15.88 1.49
N ARG A 16 -18.98 -15.32 2.64
CA ARG A 16 -18.95 -13.90 2.94
C ARG A 16 -17.82 -13.26 2.12
N ARG A 17 -17.86 -13.39 0.79
CA ARG A 17 -17.39 -12.37 -0.15
C ARG A 17 -18.34 -11.17 -0.04
N ARG A 18 -18.38 -10.53 1.14
CA ARG A 18 -18.47 -9.07 1.16
C ARG A 18 -17.05 -8.64 0.78
N ARG A 19 -16.67 -8.47 -0.49
CA ARG A 19 -17.09 -7.31 -1.29
C ARG A 19 -17.63 -6.23 -0.35
N GLN A 20 -16.76 -5.70 0.50
CA GLN A 20 -16.91 -4.32 0.85
C GLN A 20 -16.77 -3.60 -0.50
N GLU A 21 -17.90 -3.37 -1.19
CA GLU A 21 -18.06 -2.12 -1.92
C GLU A 21 -18.04 -1.05 -0.84
N THR A 22 -16.85 -0.80 -0.30
CA THR A 22 -16.62 0.35 0.54
C THR A 22 -16.95 1.50 -0.38
N ARG A 23 -17.93 2.30 0.03
CA ARG A 23 -18.31 3.54 -0.65
C ARG A 23 -17.11 4.49 -0.51
N PHE A 24 -16.05 4.23 -1.26
CA PHE A 24 -14.95 5.15 -1.39
C PHE A 24 -15.48 6.25 -2.29
N SER A 25 -15.41 7.48 -1.80
CA SER A 25 -15.57 8.63 -2.67
C SER A 25 -14.51 8.55 -3.79
N LEU A 26 -14.84 9.07 -4.98
CA LEU A 26 -13.85 9.18 -6.07
C LEU A 26 -12.58 9.87 -5.59
N LYS A 27 -12.71 10.80 -4.63
CA LYS A 27 -11.60 11.45 -3.94
C LYS A 27 -10.71 10.47 -3.19
N GLU A 28 -11.26 9.62 -2.33
CA GLU A 28 -10.45 8.63 -1.59
C GLU A 28 -9.75 7.63 -2.50
N LEU A 29 -10.38 7.24 -3.61
CA LEU A 29 -9.75 6.40 -4.61
C LEU A 29 -8.60 7.14 -5.30
N ALA A 30 -8.84 8.38 -5.73
CA ALA A 30 -7.80 9.22 -6.32
C ALA A 30 -6.62 9.41 -5.36
N ASP A 31 -6.87 9.73 -4.10
CA ASP A 31 -5.84 9.92 -3.08
C ASP A 31 -4.99 8.66 -2.88
N ARG A 32 -5.61 7.47 -2.88
CA ARG A 32 -4.88 6.18 -2.80
C ARG A 32 -4.04 5.92 -4.03
N THR A 33 -4.61 6.07 -5.22
CA THR A 33 -3.88 5.87 -6.47
C THR A 33 -2.72 6.87 -6.60
N ALA A 34 -2.91 8.12 -6.16
CA ALA A 34 -1.86 9.12 -6.12
C ALA A 34 -0.76 8.73 -5.12
N ALA A 35 -1.12 8.26 -3.92
CA ALA A 35 -0.13 7.80 -2.93
C ALA A 35 0.69 6.60 -3.41
N GLU A 36 0.05 5.65 -4.11
CA GLU A 36 0.72 4.50 -4.73
C GLU A 36 1.65 4.94 -5.87
N ALA A 37 1.18 5.82 -6.75
CA ALA A 37 1.98 6.37 -7.83
C ALA A 37 3.19 7.14 -7.31
N GLU A 38 3.01 7.97 -6.27
CA GLU A 38 4.11 8.68 -5.60
C GLU A 38 5.13 7.70 -5.02
N ARG A 39 4.67 6.68 -4.30
CA ARG A 39 5.55 5.67 -3.69
C ARG A 39 6.39 4.97 -4.77
N GLN A 40 5.78 4.63 -5.89
CA GLN A 40 6.47 3.97 -7.00
C GLN A 40 7.47 4.90 -7.68
N ALA A 41 7.12 6.17 -7.89
CA ALA A 41 8.05 7.16 -8.44
C ALA A 41 9.30 7.32 -7.55
N ILE A 42 9.12 7.38 -6.24
CA ILE A 42 10.24 7.48 -5.28
C ILE A 42 11.12 6.23 -5.34
N ARG A 43 10.53 5.03 -5.40
CA ARG A 43 11.30 3.77 -5.53
C ARG A 43 12.13 3.73 -6.80
N LEU A 44 11.52 4.09 -7.94
CA LEU A 44 12.22 4.11 -9.23
C LEU A 44 13.37 5.12 -9.22
N ALA A 45 13.15 6.31 -8.66
CA ALA A 45 14.20 7.32 -8.52
C ALA A 45 15.34 6.83 -7.62
N LEU A 46 15.03 6.24 -6.46
CA LEU A 46 16.05 5.68 -5.56
C LEU A 46 16.82 4.53 -6.19
N HIS A 47 16.16 3.67 -6.98
CA HIS A 47 16.84 2.61 -7.74
C HIS A 47 17.76 3.19 -8.81
N ALA A 48 17.28 4.16 -9.60
CA ALA A 48 18.06 4.79 -10.66
C ALA A 48 19.32 5.48 -10.11
N THR A 49 19.24 6.04 -8.90
CA THR A 49 20.34 6.74 -8.24
C THR A 49 21.11 5.88 -7.24
N ARG A 50 20.83 4.57 -7.19
CA ARG A 50 21.50 3.59 -6.30
C ARG A 50 21.50 4.03 -4.82
N GLY A 51 20.38 4.57 -4.35
CA GLY A 51 20.22 5.05 -2.97
C GLY A 51 20.73 6.49 -2.72
N ASN A 52 21.15 7.23 -3.74
CA ASN A 52 21.50 8.64 -3.56
C ASN A 52 20.22 9.50 -3.44
N LYS A 53 19.93 9.93 -2.21
CA LYS A 53 18.75 10.72 -1.84
C LYS A 53 18.72 12.09 -2.53
N SER A 54 19.86 12.77 -2.62
CA SER A 54 19.95 14.10 -3.24
C SER A 54 19.71 14.03 -4.75
N GLU A 55 20.27 13.00 -5.39
CA GLU A 55 20.09 12.81 -6.82
C GLU A 55 18.69 12.31 -7.17
N ALA A 56 18.09 11.47 -6.32
CA ALA A 56 16.69 11.05 -6.46
C ALA A 56 15.75 12.26 -6.34
N ALA A 57 16.05 13.19 -5.42
CA ALA A 57 15.28 14.43 -5.27
C ALA A 57 15.39 15.30 -6.52
N ARG A 58 16.60 15.42 -7.10
CA ARG A 58 16.83 16.14 -8.36
C ARG A 58 16.09 15.49 -9.54
N LEU A 59 16.09 14.17 -9.63
CA LEU A 59 15.39 13.41 -10.67
C LEU A 59 13.87 13.64 -10.59
N LEU A 60 13.33 13.63 -9.39
CA LEU A 60 11.90 13.89 -9.14
C LEU A 60 11.54 15.38 -9.11
N ARG A 61 12.54 16.28 -9.25
CA ARG A 61 12.39 17.74 -9.19
C ARG A 61 11.71 18.23 -7.91
N VAL A 62 11.99 17.56 -6.80
CA VAL A 62 11.48 17.93 -5.47
C VAL A 62 12.63 18.34 -4.56
N ASP A 63 12.32 19.11 -3.52
CA ASP A 63 13.30 19.42 -2.48
C ASP A 63 13.69 18.15 -1.70
N TYR A 64 14.95 18.08 -1.28
CA TYR A 64 15.47 17.00 -0.45
C TYR A 64 14.62 16.73 0.81
N LYS A 65 14.15 17.78 1.49
CA LYS A 65 13.32 17.65 2.70
C LYS A 65 11.96 17.02 2.37
N THR A 66 11.38 17.37 1.23
CA THR A 66 10.11 16.81 0.76
C THR A 66 10.26 15.33 0.45
N LEU A 67 11.33 14.95 -0.26
CA LEU A 67 11.63 13.55 -0.52
C LEU A 67 11.85 12.79 0.79
N HIS A 68 12.63 13.34 1.73
CA HIS A 68 12.90 12.72 3.02
C HIS A 68 11.63 12.48 3.84
N LEU A 69 10.71 13.44 3.86
CA LEU A 69 9.43 13.30 4.55
C LEU A 69 8.56 12.22 3.90
N LYS A 70 8.48 12.18 2.55
CA LYS A 70 7.72 11.16 1.83
C LYS A 70 8.34 9.77 2.01
N MET A 71 9.66 9.65 2.01
CA MET A 71 10.36 8.39 2.32
C MET A 71 10.02 7.89 3.72
N LYS A 72 10.04 8.76 4.74
CA LYS A 72 9.61 8.42 6.11
C LYS A 72 8.15 7.97 6.16
N ARG A 73 7.25 8.71 5.51
CA ARG A 73 5.82 8.38 5.44
C ARG A 73 5.57 7.01 4.80
N TYR A 74 6.33 6.67 3.77
CA TYR A 74 6.19 5.41 3.05
C TYR A 74 7.08 4.29 3.57
N ALA A 75 7.83 4.52 4.66
CA ALA A 75 8.81 3.60 5.23
C ALA A 75 9.79 3.05 4.17
N LEU A 76 10.29 3.94 3.31
CA LEU A 76 11.31 3.63 2.30
C LEU A 76 12.68 4.00 2.85
N ASP A 77 13.60 3.05 2.94
CA ASP A 77 15.00 3.33 3.21
C ASP A 77 15.79 3.40 1.90
N ALA A 78 16.71 4.36 1.79
CA ALA A 78 17.58 4.43 0.62
C ALA A 78 18.63 3.30 0.61
N ALA A 79 18.97 2.76 1.79
CA ALA A 79 19.92 1.65 1.91
C ALA A 79 19.45 0.41 1.15
N ASP A 80 18.15 0.15 1.13
CA ASP A 80 17.54 -0.98 0.41
C ASP A 80 17.78 -0.94 -1.10
N PHE A 81 18.06 0.24 -1.65
CA PHE A 81 18.30 0.46 -3.09
C PHE A 81 19.78 0.56 -3.45
N ARG A 82 20.66 0.45 -2.46
CA ARG A 82 22.11 0.48 -2.65
C ARG A 82 22.56 -0.95 -2.96
N VAL A 83 22.71 -1.24 -4.26
CA VAL A 83 23.32 -2.50 -4.71
C VAL A 83 24.76 -2.58 -4.19
N PRO A 84 25.21 -3.72 -3.63
CA PRO A 84 26.62 -3.93 -3.26
C PRO A 84 27.56 -3.87 -4.46
#